data_AF-A0A7W0KYN3-F1
#
_entry.id   AF-A0A7W0KYN3-F1
#
_cell.length_a   1.000
_cell.length_b   1.000
_cell.length_c   1.000
_cell.angle_alpha   90.00
_cell.angle_beta   90.00
_cell.angle_gamma   90.00
#
_symmetry.space_group_name_H-M   'P 1'
#
loop_
_entity.id
_entity.type
_entity.pdbx_description
1 polymer ?
#
loop_
_entity_poly.entity_id
_entity_poly.type
_entity_poly.pdbx_seq_one_letter_code
_entity_poly.pdbx_strand_id
1 'polypeptide(L)'
;MANSVKGLVDRLFVSSDNTNIRLQAIPAAQSPADGYFALEVGHTNYQALYSLALSAAINRYPLLIKTHGEISPNAKALIQYMVVDW
;
A
#
# COMPACT_ATOMS: atom_id res chain seq x y z
N MET A 1 -12.99 -2.97 11.75
CA MET A 1 -11.54 -3.30 11.62
C MET A 1 -10.81 -2.08 11.08
N ALA A 2 -9.46 -2.09 11.04
CA ALA A 2 -8.70 -0.93 10.54
C ALA A 2 -8.73 -0.85 9.00
N ASN A 3 -8.87 0.35 8.45
CA ASN A 3 -8.80 0.64 7.02
C ASN A 3 -7.55 1.45 6.64
N SER A 4 -6.63 1.62 7.59
CA SER A 4 -5.32 2.22 7.36
C SER A 4 -4.25 1.45 8.11
N VAL A 5 -3.05 1.43 7.54
CA VAL A 5 -1.87 0.84 8.16
C VAL A 5 -0.65 1.69 7.83
N LYS A 6 0.34 1.73 8.72
CA LYS A 6 1.60 2.45 8.54
C LYS A 6 2.77 1.48 8.72
N GLY A 7 3.74 1.53 7.81
CA GLY A 7 4.91 0.66 7.85
C GLY A 7 5.96 1.06 6.81
N LEU A 8 7.10 0.39 6.83
CA LEU A 8 8.14 0.58 5.80
C LEU A 8 7.81 -0.26 4.57
N VAL A 9 8.09 0.25 3.37
CA VAL A 9 7.92 -0.54 2.15
C VAL A 9 8.96 -1.66 2.13
N ASP A 10 8.50 -2.90 2.16
CA ASP A 10 9.34 -4.10 2.03
C ASP A 10 9.60 -4.44 0.56
N ARG A 11 8.54 -4.36 -0.24
CA ARG A 11 8.55 -4.72 -1.64
C ARG A 11 7.52 -3.90 -2.39
N LEU A 12 7.91 -3.46 -3.58
CA LEU A 12 7.04 -2.85 -4.57
C LEU A 12 7.29 -3.53 -5.91
N PHE A 13 6.25 -3.96 -6.59
CA PHE A 13 6.34 -4.46 -7.96
C PHE A 13 5.11 -4.05 -8.77
N VAL A 14 5.28 -3.97 -10.09
CA VAL A 14 4.23 -3.55 -11.02
C VAL A 14 3.84 -4.73 -11.89
N SER A 15 2.53 -4.89 -12.09
CA SER A 15 1.90 -5.87 -12.98
C SER A 15 1.10 -5.12 -14.06
N SER A 16 0.44 -5.83 -14.99
CA SER A 16 -0.38 -5.20 -16.03
C SER A 16 -1.49 -4.32 -15.47
N ASP A 17 -2.06 -4.73 -14.33
CA ASP A 17 -3.31 -4.14 -13.83
C ASP A 17 -3.06 -3.26 -12.59
N ASN A 18 -2.00 -3.57 -11.83
CA ASN A 18 -1.78 -3.02 -10.49
C ASN A 18 -0.29 -2.74 -10.20
N THR A 19 -0.02 -1.75 -9.35
CA THR A 19 1.18 -1.75 -8.50
C THR A 19 0.85 -2.42 -7.16
N ASN A 20 1.66 -3.39 -6.77
CA ASN A 20 1.51 -4.15 -5.53
C ASN A 20 2.59 -3.74 -4.52
N ILE A 21 2.16 -3.38 -3.31
CA ILE A 21 3.02 -2.82 -2.25
C ILE A 21 2.89 -3.71 -1.00
N ARG A 22 4.02 -4.18 -0.46
CA ARG A 22 4.08 -4.89 0.82
C ARG A 22 4.76 -4.03 1.87
N LEU A 23 4.20 -3.98 3.07
CA LEU A 23 4.78 -3.28 4.21
C LEU A 23 5.46 -4.25 5.19
N GLN A 24 6.54 -3.81 5.82
CA GLN A 24 7.24 -4.55 6.87
C GLN A 24 6.56 -4.39 8.24
N ALA A 25 6.64 -5.44 9.05
CA ALA A 25 6.31 -5.42 10.48
C ALA A 25 4.89 -4.90 10.83
N ILE A 26 3.93 -5.02 9.92
CA ILE A 26 2.53 -4.72 10.20
C ILE A 26 1.85 -5.91 10.89
N PRO A 27 0.90 -5.70 11.81
CA PRO A 27 0.15 -6.80 12.43
C PRO A 27 -0.56 -7.67 11.38
N ALA A 28 -0.59 -8.99 11.58
CA ALA A 28 -1.24 -9.91 10.65
C ALA A 28 -2.72 -9.57 10.39
N ALA A 29 -3.43 -9.06 11.40
CA ALA A 29 -4.80 -8.59 11.28
C ALA A 29 -4.97 -7.33 10.39
N GLN A 30 -3.86 -6.64 10.08
CA GLN A 30 -3.80 -5.47 9.19
C GLN A 30 -3.06 -5.81 7.89
N SER A 31 -2.85 -7.09 7.60
CA SER A 31 -2.26 -7.58 6.37
C SER A 31 -3.34 -8.14 5.44
N PRO A 32 -3.36 -7.76 4.15
CA PRO A 32 -4.25 -8.37 3.16
C PRO A 32 -3.86 -9.83 2.86
N ALA A 33 -4.72 -10.53 2.10
CA ALA A 33 -4.62 -11.99 1.85
C ALA A 33 -3.25 -12.48 1.33
N ASP A 34 -2.55 -11.66 0.56
CA ASP A 34 -1.21 -11.97 0.05
C ASP A 34 -0.11 -11.06 0.63
N GLY A 35 -0.46 -10.23 1.61
CA GLY A 35 0.42 -9.18 2.17
C GLY A 35 0.66 -7.99 1.24
N TYR A 36 -0.05 -7.91 0.11
CA TYR A 36 0.04 -6.79 -0.83
C TYR A 36 -1.20 -5.89 -0.82
N PHE A 37 -0.93 -4.59 -0.73
CA PHE A 37 -1.86 -3.52 -1.04
C PHE A 37 -1.76 -3.23 -2.54
N ALA A 38 -2.91 -3.11 -3.20
CA ALA A 38 -2.99 -2.94 -4.65
C ALA A 38 -3.39 -1.50 -5.00
N LEU A 39 -2.53 -0.81 -5.74
CA LEU A 39 -2.82 0.46 -6.41
C LEU A 39 -3.20 0.13 -7.86
N GLU A 40 -4.46 0.31 -8.21
CA GLU A 40 -4.98 0.03 -9.56
C GLU A 40 -4.51 1.07 -10.56
N VAL A 41 -4.11 0.65 -11.77
CA VAL A 41 -3.68 1.55 -12.85
C VAL A 41 -4.75 2.58 -13.22
N GLY A 42 -6.03 2.25 -13.03
CA GLY A 42 -7.16 3.15 -13.25
C GLY A 42 -7.36 4.23 -12.17
N HIS A 43 -6.58 4.24 -11.09
CA HIS A 43 -6.70 5.24 -10.04
C HIS A 43 -6.33 6.65 -10.55
N THR A 44 -7.18 7.66 -10.32
CA THR A 44 -6.97 9.04 -10.83
C THR A 44 -5.58 9.61 -10.51
N ASN A 45 -5.06 9.30 -9.33
CA ASN A 45 -3.74 9.73 -8.88
C ASN A 45 -2.64 8.66 -8.99
N TYR A 46 -2.80 7.66 -9.86
CA TYR A 46 -1.90 6.51 -9.96
C TYR A 46 -0.43 6.91 -10.00
N GLN A 47 -0.05 7.80 -10.91
CA GLN A 47 1.36 8.19 -11.10
C GLN A 47 1.93 8.93 -9.89
N ALA A 48 1.14 9.80 -9.26
CA ALA A 48 1.57 10.53 -8.06
C ALA A 48 1.75 9.58 -6.87
N LEU A 49 0.80 8.66 -6.68
CA LEU A 49 0.82 7.65 -5.62
C LEU A 49 1.97 6.65 -5.82
N TYR A 50 2.19 6.17 -7.03
CA TYR A 50 3.33 5.32 -7.37
C TYR A 50 4.66 6.02 -7.06
N SER A 51 4.81 7.27 -7.50
CA SER A 51 6.03 8.06 -7.27
C SER A 51 6.28 8.31 -5.78
N LEU A 52 5.22 8.56 -5.01
CA LEU A 52 5.28 8.72 -3.56
C LEU A 52 5.73 7.43 -2.88
N ALA A 53 5.13 6.29 -3.25
CA ALA A 53 5.49 4.98 -2.69
C ALA A 53 6.93 4.57 -3.03
N LEU A 54 7.37 4.81 -4.27
CA LEU A 54 8.75 4.58 -4.70
C LEU A 54 9.73 5.47 -3.92
N SER A 55 9.42 6.74 -3.76
CA SER A 55 10.25 7.68 -2.99
C SER A 55 10.33 7.28 -1.51
N ALA A 56 9.21 6.86 -0.91
CA ALA A 56 9.18 6.34 0.46
C ALA A 56 10.05 5.09 0.61
N ALA A 57 9.99 4.17 -0.36
CA ALA A 57 10.78 2.94 -0.35
C ALA A 57 12.29 3.22 -0.43
N ILE A 58 12.72 4.09 -1.35
CA ILE A 58 14.13 4.44 -1.54
C ILE A 58 14.71 5.11 -0.29
N ASN A 59 13.96 6.05 0.30
CA ASN A 59 14.42 6.81 1.46
C ASN A 59 14.14 6.13 2.80
N ARG A 60 13.50 4.94 2.79
CA ARG A 60 13.06 4.21 3.99
C ARG A 60 12.17 5.05 4.92
N TYR A 61 11.29 5.86 4.35
CA TYR A 61 10.28 6.57 5.13
C TYR A 61 9.07 5.67 5.41
N PRO A 62 8.45 5.77 6.60
CA PRO A 62 7.18 5.11 6.87
C PRO A 62 6.08 5.59 5.91
N LEU A 63 5.46 4.65 5.22
CA LEU A 63 4.33 4.87 4.32
C LEU A 63 3.05 4.48 5.06
N LEU A 64 2.12 5.42 5.18
CA LEU A 64 0.75 5.15 5.59
C LEU A 64 -0.08 4.86 4.34
N ILE A 65 -0.77 3.72 4.33
CA ILE A 65 -1.70 3.32 3.28
C ILE A 65 -3.11 3.34 3.85
N LYS A 66 -4.03 4.03 3.17
CA LYS A 66 -5.48 3.93 3.40
C LYS A 66 -6.12 3.13 2.28
N THR A 67 -7.04 2.25 2.62
CA THR A 67 -7.76 1.39 1.67
C THR A 67 -9.22 1.79 1.53
N HIS A 68 -9.82 1.50 0.38
CA HIS A 68 -11.24 1.77 0.10
C HIS A 68 -12.20 1.00 1.03
N GLY A 69 -11.76 -0.15 1.54
CA GLY A 69 -12.50 -0.99 2.49
C GLY A 69 -11.66 -1.36 3.72
N GLU A 70 -12.23 -2.21 4.57
CA GLU A 70 -11.49 -2.77 5.70
C GLU A 70 -10.33 -3.66 5.21
N ILE A 71 -9.19 -3.58 5.88
CA ILE A 71 -8.07 -4.47 5.60
C ILE A 71 -8.40 -5.83 6.23
N SER A 72 -8.40 -6.87 5.41
CA SER A 72 -8.72 -8.23 5.82
C SER A 72 -7.73 -9.23 5.22
N PRO A 73 -7.27 -10.22 5.99
CA PRO A 73 -6.40 -11.29 5.51
C PRO A 73 -7.10 -12.24 4.52
N ASN A 74 -8.37 -12.00 4.18
CA ASN A 74 -9.12 -12.80 3.20
C ASN A 74 -9.46 -12.01 1.93
N ALA A 75 -9.08 -10.73 1.84
CA ALA A 75 -9.45 -9.86 0.74
C ALA A 75 -8.25 -9.08 0.19
N LYS A 76 -8.36 -8.66 -1.08
CA LYS A 76 -7.47 -7.66 -1.67
C LYS A 76 -7.73 -6.30 -1.04
N ALA A 77 -6.67 -5.58 -0.73
CA ALA A 77 -6.75 -4.25 -0.15
C ALA A 77 -6.44 -3.19 -1.21
N LEU A 78 -7.48 -2.59 -1.78
CA LEU A 78 -7.35 -1.52 -2.79
C LEU A 78 -6.98 -0.19 -2.13
N ILE A 79 -5.91 0.43 -2.61
CA ILE A 79 -5.39 1.69 -2.08
C ILE A 79 -6.27 2.86 -2.52
N GLN A 80 -6.70 3.66 -1.54
CA GLN A 80 -7.44 4.90 -1.75
C GLN A 80 -6.50 6.12 -1.73
N TYR A 81 -5.59 6.19 -0.76
CA TYR A 81 -4.55 7.21 -0.71
C TYR A 81 -3.36 6.72 0.13
N MET A 82 -2.24 7.44 0.00
CA MET A 82 -1.04 7.20 0.79
C MET A 82 -0.50 8.51 1.37
N VAL A 83 0.17 8.40 2.51
CA VAL A 83 0.81 9.53 3.20
C VAL A 83 2.22 9.13 3.60
N VAL A 84 3.16 10.05 3.46
CA VAL A 84 4.53 9.91 3.97
C VAL A 84 4.78 11.09 4.87
N ASP A 85 5.24 10.83 6.09
CA ASP A 85 5.71 11.86 7.02
C ASP A 85 7.24 11.87 6.95
N TRP A 86 7.85 12.99 6.57
CA TRP A 86 9.29 13.18 6.40
C TRP A 86 9.84 14.33 7.24
#